data_AF-A0A8H7SNA1-F1
#
_entry.id   AF-A0A8H7SNA1-F1
#
_cell.length_a   1.000
_cell.length_b   1.000
_cell.length_c   1.000
_cell.angle_alpha   90.00
_cell.angle_beta   90.00
_cell.angle_gamma   90.00
#
_symmetry.space_group_name_H-M   'P 1'
#
loop_
_entity.id
_entity.type
_entity.pdbx_description
1 polymer ?
#
loop_
_entity_poly.entity_id
_entity_poly.type
_entity_poly.pdbx_seq_one_letter_code
_entity_poly.pdbx_strand_id
1 'polypeptide(L)'
;MHILDGVFFHELIKGTSVYIEPKEIKPKNPEFEAYMEKLRHQQQERDYKRMISSVITSEDQKFNLGIKPDELKEVKSHIATIFNILFSMVAVYVAVYKASKTIMTDVGLQVLMGLAGAFFIGTVEIILYAKYAYVATAPKKSSSKKIATL
;
A
#
# COMPACT_ATOMS: atom_id res chain seq x y z
N MET A 1 -23.85 -3.21 -85.95
CA MET A 1 -24.42 -3.68 -84.67
C MET A 1 -23.46 -4.70 -84.06
N HIS A 2 -22.35 -4.26 -83.47
CA HIS A 2 -21.41 -5.13 -82.74
C HIS A 2 -20.64 -4.27 -81.75
N ILE A 3 -21.08 -4.23 -80.49
CA ILE A 3 -20.23 -3.86 -79.36
C ILE A 3 -20.67 -4.78 -78.25
N LEU A 4 -19.94 -5.88 -78.00
CA LEU A 4 -19.77 -6.54 -76.71
C LEU A 4 -18.86 -7.77 -76.95
N ASP A 5 -17.56 -7.56 -77.12
CA ASP A 5 -16.56 -8.61 -76.90
C ASP A 5 -15.41 -8.03 -76.07
N GLY A 6 -15.29 -8.50 -74.82
CA GLY A 6 -14.01 -8.54 -74.12
C GLY A 6 -13.67 -7.45 -73.11
N VAL A 7 -14.58 -7.01 -72.24
CA VAL A 7 -14.16 -6.29 -71.02
C VAL A 7 -13.75 -7.33 -69.97
N PHE A 8 -12.46 -7.41 -69.63
CA PHE A 8 -11.95 -8.35 -68.63
C PHE A 8 -12.23 -7.84 -67.22
N PHE A 9 -12.71 -8.73 -66.34
CA PHE A 9 -13.05 -8.41 -64.94
C PHE A 9 -11.91 -7.71 -64.17
N HIS A 10 -10.65 -8.06 -64.48
CA HIS A 10 -9.49 -7.44 -63.85
C HIS A 10 -9.31 -5.96 -64.20
N GLU A 11 -9.88 -5.47 -65.31
CA GLU A 11 -9.91 -4.05 -65.67
C GLU A 11 -10.98 -3.29 -64.91
N LEU A 12 -12.12 -3.94 -64.65
CA LEU A 12 -13.24 -3.36 -63.88
C LEU A 12 -12.90 -3.18 -62.39
N ILE A 13 -12.01 -4.01 -61.85
CA ILE A 13 -11.58 -3.93 -60.44
C ILE A 13 -10.29 -3.10 -60.24
N LYS A 14 -9.63 -2.65 -61.31
CA LYS A 14 -8.46 -1.77 -61.20
C LYS A 14 -8.92 -0.38 -60.75
N GLY A 15 -8.80 -0.12 -59.45
CA GLY A 15 -9.15 1.16 -58.84
C GLY A 15 -10.29 1.09 -57.82
N THR A 16 -10.87 -0.09 -57.58
CA THR A 16 -11.84 -0.27 -56.51
C THR A 16 -11.12 -0.45 -55.17
N SER A 17 -11.41 0.43 -54.20
CA SER A 17 -10.98 0.25 -52.82
C SER A 17 -12.09 -0.45 -52.03
N VAL A 18 -11.73 -1.40 -51.17
CA VAL A 18 -12.67 -2.04 -50.25
C VAL A 18 -13.28 -0.97 -49.35
N TYR A 19 -14.57 -0.69 -49.51
CA TYR A 19 -15.29 0.20 -48.62
C TYR A 19 -15.53 -0.53 -47.30
N ILE A 20 -14.87 -0.06 -46.25
CA ILE A 20 -15.10 -0.51 -44.88
C ILE A 20 -16.00 0.53 -44.25
N GLU A 21 -17.21 0.12 -43.88
CA GLU A 21 -18.17 1.01 -43.24
C GLU A 21 -17.55 1.60 -41.95
N PRO A 22 -17.59 2.94 -41.78
CA PRO A 22 -17.16 3.57 -40.55
C PRO A 22 -17.94 2.97 -39.38
N LYS A 23 -17.22 2.50 -38.36
CA LYS A 23 -17.84 1.91 -37.17
C LYS A 23 -18.84 2.88 -36.56
N GLU A 24 -20.08 2.41 -36.35
CA GLU A 24 -21.12 3.20 -35.69
C GLU A 24 -20.63 3.75 -34.34
N ILE A 25 -20.81 5.06 -34.16
CA ILE A 25 -20.43 5.75 -32.93
C ILE A 25 -21.49 5.41 -31.88
N LYS A 26 -21.20 4.42 -31.03
CA LYS A 26 -22.07 4.10 -29.90
C LYS A 26 -22.15 5.32 -28.96
N PRO A 27 -23.34 5.76 -28.54
CA PRO A 27 -23.48 6.84 -27.57
C PRO A 27 -22.79 6.41 -26.28
N LYS A 28 -21.89 7.26 -25.76
CA LYS A 28 -21.19 6.96 -24.50
C LYS A 28 -22.20 7.07 -23.36
N ASN A 29 -22.33 5.98 -22.60
CA ASN A 29 -23.10 5.97 -21.36
C ASN A 29 -22.42 6.92 -20.35
N PRO A 30 -23.15 7.85 -19.69
CA PRO A 30 -22.57 8.72 -18.65
C PRO A 30 -21.82 7.96 -17.55
N GLU A 31 -22.25 6.74 -17.20
CA GLU A 31 -21.52 5.89 -16.23
C GLU A 31 -20.15 5.47 -16.76
N PHE A 32 -20.05 5.20 -18.06
CA PHE A 32 -18.80 4.83 -18.71
C PHE A 32 -17.83 6.03 -18.75
N GLU A 33 -18.35 7.25 -18.96
CA GLU A 33 -17.53 8.45 -18.96
C GLU A 33 -16.97 8.77 -17.56
N ALA A 34 -17.80 8.67 -16.52
CA ALA A 34 -17.36 8.84 -15.14
C ALA A 34 -16.29 7.80 -14.75
N TYR A 35 -16.46 6.55 -15.20
CA TYR A 35 -15.46 5.50 -15.01
C TYR A 35 -14.14 5.82 -15.74
N MET A 36 -14.22 6.29 -16.98
CA MET A 36 -13.05 6.68 -17.76
C MET A 36 -12.33 7.89 -17.17
N GLU A 37 -13.05 8.85 -16.62
CA GLU A 37 -12.50 10.00 -15.91
C GLU A 37 -11.75 9.56 -14.65
N LYS A 38 -12.35 8.67 -13.84
CA LYS A 38 -11.66 8.06 -12.70
C LYS A 38 -10.38 7.33 -13.11
N LEU A 39 -10.42 6.53 -14.18
CA LEU A 39 -9.24 5.84 -14.70
C LEU A 39 -8.14 6.81 -15.15
N ARG A 40 -8.51 7.92 -15.81
CA ARG A 40 -7.55 8.96 -16.20
C ARG A 40 -6.91 9.62 -15.00
N HIS A 41 -7.68 9.96 -13.97
CA HIS A 41 -7.13 10.50 -12.72
C HIS A 41 -6.15 9.52 -12.07
N GLN A 42 -6.51 8.23 -11.98
CA GLN A 42 -5.60 7.21 -11.44
C GLN A 42 -4.31 7.08 -12.27
N GLN A 43 -4.41 7.20 -13.60
CA GLN A 43 -3.25 7.17 -14.48
C GLN A 43 -2.36 8.40 -14.27
N GLN A 44 -2.95 9.60 -14.23
CA GLN A 44 -2.25 10.85 -13.97
C GLN A 44 -1.56 10.84 -12.61
N GLU A 45 -2.18 10.32 -11.56
CA GLU A 45 -1.55 10.16 -10.24
C GLU A 45 -0.34 9.22 -10.29
N ARG A 46 -0.44 8.11 -11.04
CA ARG A 46 0.70 7.17 -11.22
C ARG A 46 1.85 7.84 -11.97
N ASP A 47 1.54 8.58 -13.03
CA ASP A 47 2.53 9.26 -13.85
C ASP A 47 3.17 10.43 -13.08
N TYR A 48 2.38 11.19 -12.33
CA TYR A 48 2.88 12.21 -11.40
C TYR A 48 3.82 11.61 -10.36
N LYS A 49 3.41 10.51 -9.71
CA LYS A 49 4.25 9.78 -8.76
C LYS A 49 5.58 9.33 -9.38
N ARG A 50 5.58 8.84 -10.63
CA ARG A 50 6.81 8.49 -11.35
C ARG A 50 7.70 9.71 -11.59
N MET A 51 7.14 10.83 -12.04
CA MET A 51 7.88 12.07 -12.28
C MET A 51 8.48 12.67 -11.01
N ILE A 52 7.74 12.68 -9.90
CA ILE A 52 8.28 13.21 -8.63
C ILE A 52 9.21 12.21 -7.94
N SER A 53 9.07 10.90 -8.22
CA SER A 53 9.92 9.90 -7.57
C SER A 53 11.40 10.10 -7.92
N SER A 54 11.73 10.50 -9.16
CA SER A 54 13.11 10.79 -9.56
C SER A 54 13.68 12.06 -8.91
N VAL A 55 12.84 13.08 -8.67
CA VAL A 55 13.26 14.37 -8.09
C VAL A 55 13.43 14.25 -6.57
N ILE A 56 12.47 13.64 -5.87
CA ILE A 56 12.53 13.42 -4.42
C ILE A 56 13.67 12.44 -4.07
N THR A 57 14.01 11.52 -4.98
CA THR A 57 15.19 10.65 -4.86
C THR A 57 16.51 11.42 -4.79
N SER A 58 16.56 12.72 -5.09
CA SER A 58 17.79 13.53 -4.99
C SER A 58 18.00 14.16 -3.60
N GLU A 59 16.94 14.40 -2.82
CA GLU A 59 17.03 14.98 -1.47
C GLU A 59 16.97 13.91 -0.36
N ASP A 60 16.18 12.84 -0.55
CA ASP A 60 16.06 11.69 0.37
C ASP A 60 16.99 10.52 -0.02
N GLN A 61 18.06 10.82 -0.75
CA GLN A 61 19.10 9.89 -1.20
C GLN A 61 20.03 9.41 -0.06
N LYS A 62 19.45 9.04 1.10
CA LYS A 62 20.14 8.35 2.19
C LYS A 62 19.48 6.99 2.45
N PHE A 63 19.45 6.12 1.45
CA PHE A 63 19.66 4.65 1.54
C PHE A 63 19.35 3.99 0.19
N ASN A 64 20.14 4.33 -0.84
CA ASN A 64 20.01 3.70 -2.15
C ASN A 64 20.81 2.37 -2.17
N LEU A 65 20.36 1.39 -1.38
CA LEU A 65 20.94 0.03 -1.32
C LEU A 65 20.31 -0.95 -2.32
N GLY A 66 19.56 -0.46 -3.34
CA GLY A 66 18.82 -1.34 -4.25
C GLY A 66 17.58 -1.99 -3.61
N ILE A 67 17.09 -1.44 -2.49
CA ILE A 67 15.96 -1.95 -1.72
C ILE A 67 14.65 -1.61 -2.44
N LYS A 68 13.86 -2.64 -2.74
CA LYS A 68 12.55 -2.49 -3.42
C LYS A 68 11.60 -1.65 -2.57
N PRO A 69 10.68 -0.87 -3.19
CA PRO A 69 9.72 -0.05 -2.44
C PRO A 69 8.81 -0.87 -1.51
N ASP A 70 8.59 -2.15 -1.82
CA ASP A 70 7.83 -3.07 -0.95
C ASP A 70 8.59 -3.39 0.35
N GLU A 71 9.91 -3.55 0.30
CA GLU A 71 10.76 -3.78 1.48
C GLU A 71 10.83 -2.54 2.37
N LEU A 72 10.85 -1.33 1.78
CA LEU A 72 10.82 -0.08 2.54
C LEU A 72 9.54 0.08 3.37
N LYS A 73 8.41 -0.40 2.88
CA LYS A 73 7.14 -0.34 3.60
C LYS A 73 7.14 -1.26 4.83
N GLU A 74 7.72 -2.44 4.69
CA GLU A 74 7.87 -3.40 5.79
C GLU A 74 8.86 -2.91 6.85
N VAL A 75 10.02 -2.39 6.40
CA VAL A 75 11.05 -1.81 7.27
C VAL A 75 10.49 -0.64 8.09
N LYS A 76 9.67 0.24 7.50
CA LYS A 76 9.02 1.34 8.23
C LYS A 76 8.16 0.83 9.39
N SER A 77 7.41 -0.26 9.20
CA SER A 77 6.60 -0.85 10.27
C SER A 77 7.48 -1.39 11.39
N HIS A 78 8.57 -2.09 11.04
CA HIS A 78 9.49 -2.67 12.01
C HIS A 78 10.21 -1.58 12.82
N ILE A 79 10.63 -0.50 12.16
CA ILE A 79 11.20 0.69 12.81
C ILE A 79 10.23 1.25 13.84
N ALA A 80 8.95 1.41 13.49
CA ALA A 80 7.95 1.96 14.39
C ALA A 80 7.76 1.10 15.64
N THR A 81 7.74 -0.24 15.49
CA THR A 81 7.67 -1.17 16.62
C THR A 81 8.88 -1.07 17.54
N ILE A 82 10.09 -0.98 16.98
CA ILE A 82 11.32 -0.81 17.76
C ILE A 82 11.27 0.48 18.58
N PHE A 83 10.89 1.60 17.98
CA PHE A 83 10.75 2.87 18.69
C PHE A 83 9.70 2.80 19.81
N ASN A 84 8.57 2.12 19.58
CA ASN A 84 7.54 1.96 20.60
C ASN A 84 8.05 1.18 21.82
N ILE A 85 8.75 0.06 21.60
CA ILE A 85 9.32 -0.77 22.66
C ILE A 85 10.38 0.02 23.43
N LEU A 86 11.27 0.74 22.74
CA LEU A 86 12.30 1.55 23.41
C LEU A 86 11.67 2.66 24.25
N PHE A 87 10.64 3.32 23.73
CA PHE A 87 9.96 4.38 24.45
C PHE A 87 9.28 3.85 25.73
N SER A 88 8.61 2.70 25.66
CA SER A 88 7.99 2.08 26.84
C SER A 88 9.03 1.61 27.85
N MET A 89 10.14 1.04 27.39
CA MET A 89 11.25 0.59 28.22
C MET A 89 11.91 1.75 29.00
N VAL A 90 12.14 2.89 28.34
CA VAL A 90 12.65 4.11 28.99
C VAL A 90 11.63 4.68 29.98
N ALA A 91 10.35 4.76 29.60
CA ALA A 91 9.31 5.28 30.47
C ALA A 91 9.20 4.46 31.77
N VAL A 92 9.18 3.12 31.66
CA VAL A 92 9.13 2.22 32.82
C VAL A 92 10.41 2.31 33.64
N TYR A 93 11.59 2.33 33.00
CA TYR A 93 12.85 2.51 33.71
C TYR A 93 12.83 3.77 34.58
N VAL A 94 12.45 4.92 34.01
CA VAL A 94 12.41 6.20 34.73
C VAL A 94 11.38 6.16 35.86
N ALA A 95 10.19 5.59 35.61
CA ALA A 95 9.15 5.46 36.63
C ALA A 95 9.62 4.60 37.82
N VAL A 96 10.18 3.42 37.54
CA VAL A 96 10.68 2.50 38.56
C VAL A 96 11.90 3.08 39.27
N TYR A 97 12.81 3.75 38.57
CA TYR A 97 13.96 4.42 39.19
C TYR A 97 13.51 5.53 40.15
N LYS A 98 12.56 6.38 39.73
CA LYS A 98 11.99 7.42 40.59
C LYS A 98 11.27 6.85 41.81
N ALA A 99 10.52 5.76 41.66
CA ALA A 99 9.86 5.07 42.76
C ALA A 99 10.87 4.35 43.68
N SER A 100 11.91 3.76 43.11
CA SER A 100 12.96 3.09 43.89
C SER A 100 13.73 4.10 44.73
N LYS A 101 14.00 5.30 44.22
CA LYS A 101 14.64 6.39 44.97
C LYS A 101 13.89 6.79 46.25
N THR A 102 12.57 6.56 46.33
CA THR A 102 11.81 6.86 47.56
C THR A 102 11.88 5.75 48.61
N ILE A 103 12.31 4.55 48.24
CA ILE A 103 12.32 3.36 49.11
C ILE A 103 13.76 2.95 49.46
N MET A 104 14.65 2.98 48.47
CA MET A 104 16.03 2.51 48.55
C MET A 104 16.99 3.70 48.45
N THR A 105 18.01 3.75 49.30
CA THR A 105 19.04 4.81 49.27
C THR A 105 20.22 4.45 48.36
N ASP A 106 20.45 3.16 48.09
CA ASP A 106 21.54 2.69 47.25
C ASP A 106 21.22 2.86 45.75
N VAL A 107 22.07 3.62 45.06
CA VAL A 107 21.97 3.91 43.62
C VAL A 107 22.06 2.64 42.78
N GLY A 108 22.87 1.65 43.20
CA GLY A 108 23.03 0.39 42.47
C GLY A 108 21.73 -0.41 42.42
N LEU A 109 21.04 -0.55 43.55
CA LEU A 109 19.73 -1.19 43.62
C LEU A 109 18.66 -0.45 42.83
N GLN A 110 18.69 0.90 42.83
CA GLN A 110 17.73 1.69 42.06
C GLN A 110 17.85 1.44 40.56
N VAL A 111 19.09 1.41 40.05
CA VAL A 111 19.37 1.12 38.64
C VAL A 111 18.98 -0.31 38.30
N LEU A 112 19.28 -1.28 39.19
CA LEU A 112 18.93 -2.68 39.00
C LEU A 112 17.40 -2.87 38.90
N MET A 113 16.63 -2.23 39.79
CA MET A 113 15.17 -2.29 39.77
C MET A 113 14.59 -1.67 38.50
N GLY A 114 15.10 -0.50 38.10
CA GLY A 114 14.70 0.14 36.84
C GLY A 114 14.96 -0.76 35.63
N LEU A 115 16.13 -1.39 35.58
CA LEU A 115 16.54 -2.28 34.50
C LEU A 115 15.72 -3.57 34.49
N ALA A 116 15.40 -4.14 35.65
CA ALA A 116 14.48 -5.28 35.76
C ALA A 116 13.08 -4.93 35.25
N GLY A 117 12.54 -3.76 35.62
CA GLY A 117 11.26 -3.27 35.13
C GLY A 117 11.26 -3.04 33.61
N ALA A 118 12.35 -2.51 33.08
CA ALA A 118 12.56 -2.30 31.65
C ALA A 118 12.53 -3.63 30.86
N PHE A 119 13.18 -4.68 31.34
CA PHE A 119 13.12 -6.00 30.69
C PHE A 119 11.74 -6.65 30.78
N PHE A 120 11.05 -6.48 31.91
CA PHE A 120 9.68 -6.98 32.08
C PHE A 120 8.73 -6.33 31.06
N ILE A 121 8.75 -4.99 30.92
CA ILE A 121 7.89 -4.31 29.94
C ILE A 121 8.26 -4.66 28.50
N GLY A 122 9.55 -4.83 28.19
CA GLY A 122 9.98 -5.28 26.86
C GLY A 122 9.37 -6.63 26.49
N THR A 123 9.31 -7.57 27.44
CA THR A 123 8.66 -8.88 27.23
C THR A 123 7.15 -8.72 26.98
N VAL A 124 6.48 -7.83 27.72
CA VAL A 124 5.04 -7.55 27.55
C VAL A 124 4.75 -7.02 26.15
N GLU A 125 5.54 -6.05 25.66
CA GLU A 125 5.35 -5.46 24.33
C GLU A 125 5.53 -6.49 23.20
N ILE A 126 6.49 -7.41 23.33
CA ILE A 126 6.71 -8.49 22.35
C ILE A 126 5.48 -9.40 22.27
N ILE A 127 4.92 -9.80 23.42
CA ILE A 127 3.70 -10.62 23.47
C ILE A 127 2.51 -9.85 22.89
N LEU A 128 2.39 -8.56 23.22
CA LEU A 128 1.36 -7.68 22.70
C LEU A 128 1.41 -7.61 21.17
N TYR A 129 2.61 -7.39 20.61
CA TYR A 129 2.83 -7.38 19.16
C TYR A 129 2.47 -8.72 18.51
N ALA A 130 2.92 -9.85 19.08
CA ALA A 130 2.57 -11.18 18.59
C ALA A 130 1.05 -11.43 18.60
N LYS A 131 0.36 -10.98 19.66
CA LYS A 131 -1.10 -11.06 19.75
C LYS A 131 -1.78 -10.19 18.70
N TYR A 132 -1.31 -8.95 18.48
CA TYR A 132 -1.86 -8.06 17.45
C TYR A 132 -1.66 -8.66 16.05
N ALA A 133 -0.47 -9.21 15.76
CA ALA A 133 -0.20 -9.89 14.50
C ALA A 133 -1.15 -11.08 14.28
N TYR A 134 -1.35 -11.92 15.31
CA TYR A 134 -2.29 -13.05 15.24
C TYR A 134 -3.73 -12.58 14.96
N VAL A 135 -4.21 -11.56 15.69
CA VAL A 135 -5.57 -11.02 15.50
C VAL A 135 -5.74 -10.38 14.11
N ALA A 136 -4.72 -9.70 13.60
CA ALA A 136 -4.75 -9.12 12.25
C ALA A 136 -4.88 -10.20 11.15
N THR A 137 -4.33 -11.39 11.39
CA THR A 137 -4.43 -12.53 10.45
C THR A 137 -5.64 -13.43 10.68
N ALA A 138 -6.39 -13.26 11.78
CA ALA A 138 -7.51 -14.13 12.11
C ALA A 138 -8.71 -13.90 11.18
N PRO A 139 -9.34 -14.96 10.63
CA PRO A 139 -10.47 -14.83 9.72
C PRO A 139 -11.66 -14.19 10.44
N LYS A 140 -12.19 -13.11 9.85
CA LYS A 140 -13.34 -12.37 10.37
C LYS A 140 -14.58 -13.28 10.37
N LYS A 141 -14.97 -13.79 11.54
CA LYS A 141 -16.20 -14.60 11.71
C LYS A 141 -17.40 -13.77 11.26
N SER A 142 -17.97 -14.08 10.10
CA SER A 142 -19.16 -13.39 9.60
C SER A 142 -20.33 -13.67 10.55
N SER A 143 -20.74 -12.65 11.30
CA SER A 143 -22.01 -12.67 12.02
C SER A 143 -23.11 -12.59 10.96
N SER A 144 -23.52 -13.76 10.46
CA SER A 144 -24.78 -13.88 9.73
C SER A 144 -25.89 -13.67 10.76
N LYS A 145 -26.32 -12.41 10.92
CA LYS A 145 -27.63 -12.11 11.48
C LYS A 145 -28.62 -12.79 10.54
N LYS A 146 -29.20 -13.90 11.00
CA LYS A 146 -30.44 -14.43 10.44
C LYS A 146 -31.42 -13.27 10.43
N ILE A 147 -31.67 -12.71 9.25
CA ILE A 147 -32.88 -11.94 8.99
C ILE A 147 -33.99 -12.96 9.19
N ALA A 148 -34.63 -12.89 10.35
CA ALA A 148 -35.82 -13.65 10.64
C ALA A 148 -36.88 -13.18 9.66
N THR A 149 -37.23 -14.08 8.74
CA THR A 149 -38.47 -14.07 8.00
C THR A 149 -39.63 -14.01 9.00
N LEU A 150 -40.47 -12.98 8.87
CA LEU A 150 -41.94 -12.97 8.85
C LEU A 150 -42.43 -11.55 9.10
#